data_AF-A0A833SVG1-F1
#
_entry.id   AF-A0A833SVG1-F1
#
_cell.length_a   1.000
_cell.length_b   1.000
_cell.length_c   1.000
_cell.angle_alpha   90.00
_cell.angle_beta   90.00
_cell.angle_gamma   90.00
#
_symmetry.space_group_name_H-M   'P 1'
#
loop_
_entity.id
_entity.type
_entity.pdbx_description
1 polymer ?
#
loop_
_entity_poly.entity_id
_entity_poly.type
_entity_poly.pdbx_seq_one_letter_code
_entity_poly.pdbx_strand_id
1 'polypeptide(L)'
;MVRPTVFEAKKTQADKYTWSFVVPQALVTSMQAAIETRYEQHATARGVDGRPDEVNLADSDSETQQHAVVKLRTNILAKAWSRDMAWLGQNLFDIKAGFVELLAKETRTASLNTVDRNLRYGKMATEIMVRHERAFLDAKYSLRLKRAFLRFRKFVGAISHTEWLTGAVVNYGVIAICNGRDGCLVLSSYDLDGHFPAGRNLFSYKLVVIPVNTHRMHWTLIMVSINNGDLVVHFYDPLGSSHELKRIWEEKVFPFLQRWDAYLRSRGGETHEFPAHIPTQWISQFRQPDGGSCGVMVLAMVHTHVRVPTRGFELDTVTADYIKVLRLRLLWFVMRESLIYSIVHDDEEAARFTNEELLEVFPPTW
;
A
#
# COMPACT_ATOMS: atom_id res chain seq x y z
N MET A 1 7.30 -2.08 -50.72
CA MET A 1 7.03 -2.06 -49.27
C MET A 1 5.64 -1.53 -49.04
N VAL A 2 4.76 -2.34 -48.46
CA VAL A 2 3.40 -1.90 -48.06
C VAL A 2 3.54 -1.12 -46.76
N ARG A 3 3.12 0.15 -46.74
CA ARG A 3 3.07 0.95 -45.51
C ARG A 3 2.01 0.34 -44.58
N PRO A 4 2.28 0.15 -43.27
CA PRO A 4 1.25 -0.27 -42.34
C PRO A 4 0.21 0.84 -42.23
N THR A 5 -1.06 0.51 -42.44
CA THR A 5 -2.17 1.42 -42.15
C THR A 5 -2.53 1.22 -40.69
N VAL A 6 -2.36 2.27 -39.87
CA VAL A 6 -2.84 2.26 -38.49
C VAL A 6 -4.37 2.32 -38.53
N PHE A 7 -5.03 1.31 -37.99
CA PHE A 7 -6.47 1.37 -37.78
C PHE A 7 -6.74 2.42 -36.70
N GLU A 8 -7.39 3.53 -37.09
CA GLU A 8 -8.06 4.38 -36.10
C GLU A 8 -9.14 3.55 -35.42
N ALA A 9 -8.91 3.21 -34.15
CA ALA A 9 -9.98 2.68 -33.31
C ALA A 9 -11.09 3.75 -33.25
N LYS A 10 -12.30 3.38 -33.69
CA LYS A 10 -13.49 4.23 -33.53
C LYS A 10 -13.55 4.72 -32.08
N LYS A 11 -13.78 6.02 -31.88
CA LYS A 11 -14.10 6.61 -30.57
C LYS A 11 -15.23 5.82 -29.92
N THR A 12 -14.89 4.83 -29.10
CA THR A 12 -15.82 4.10 -28.27
C THR A 12 -16.12 4.94 -27.04
N GLN A 13 -17.41 5.16 -26.76
CA GLN A 13 -17.89 5.73 -25.51
C GLN A 13 -17.32 4.92 -24.34
N ALA A 14 -16.59 5.60 -23.45
CA ALA A 14 -15.92 5.03 -22.28
C ALA A 14 -16.90 4.40 -21.27
N ASP A 15 -18.20 4.67 -21.41
CA ASP A 15 -19.25 4.36 -20.44
C ASP A 15 -19.62 2.86 -20.36
N LYS A 16 -19.02 2.01 -21.19
CA LYS A 16 -19.28 0.54 -21.21
C LYS A 16 -18.14 -0.32 -20.66
N TYR A 17 -17.03 0.27 -20.21
CA TYR A 17 -15.88 -0.47 -19.69
C TYR A 17 -15.49 0.03 -18.30
N THR A 18 -15.36 -0.87 -17.33
CA THR A 18 -14.98 -0.58 -15.93
C THR A 18 -13.52 -0.12 -15.78
N TRP A 19 -12.76 -0.10 -16.88
CA TRP A 19 -11.38 0.35 -16.95
C TRP A 19 -11.19 1.31 -18.12
N SER A 20 -10.93 2.58 -17.83
CA SER A 20 -10.44 3.55 -18.81
C SER A 20 -8.95 3.74 -18.56
N PHE A 21 -8.09 2.93 -19.19
CA PHE A 21 -6.69 3.33 -19.32
C PHE A 21 -6.63 4.44 -20.38
N VAL A 22 -6.72 5.69 -19.91
CA VAL A 22 -6.37 6.84 -20.75
C VAL A 22 -4.85 6.89 -20.82
N VAL A 23 -4.29 6.30 -21.87
CA VAL A 23 -2.87 6.50 -22.20
C VAL A 23 -2.75 7.95 -22.69
N PRO A 24 -2.02 8.83 -22.00
CA PRO A 24 -1.91 10.23 -22.41
C PRO A 24 -1.43 10.31 -23.86
N GLN A 25 -2.07 11.14 -24.69
CA GLN A 25 -1.70 11.23 -26.10
C GLN A 25 -0.23 11.59 -26.30
N ALA A 26 0.34 12.41 -25.41
CA ALA A 26 1.78 12.68 -25.39
C ALA A 26 2.63 11.42 -25.17
N LEU A 27 2.19 10.47 -24.33
CA LEU A 27 2.88 9.19 -24.13
C LEU A 27 2.79 8.32 -25.39
N VAL A 28 1.62 8.28 -26.03
CA VAL A 28 1.44 7.57 -27.32
C VAL A 28 2.34 8.19 -28.39
N THR A 29 2.36 9.51 -28.51
CA THR A 29 3.19 10.24 -29.47
C THR A 29 4.69 10.05 -29.20
N SER A 30 5.12 10.08 -27.93
CA SER A 30 6.52 9.85 -27.56
C SER A 30 6.95 8.40 -27.79
N MET A 31 6.09 7.42 -27.49
CA MET A 31 6.37 6.01 -27.81
C MET A 31 6.42 5.78 -29.32
N GLN A 32 5.49 6.38 -30.07
CA GLN A 32 5.45 6.30 -31.53
C GLN A 32 6.71 6.92 -32.16
N ALA A 33 7.12 8.11 -31.72
CA ALA A 33 8.34 8.76 -32.19
C ALA A 33 9.61 7.96 -31.86
N ALA A 34 9.67 7.34 -30.67
CA ALA A 34 10.79 6.49 -30.28
C ALA A 34 10.86 5.19 -31.10
N ILE A 35 9.71 4.62 -31.44
CA ILE A 35 9.59 3.46 -32.33
C ILE A 35 10.04 3.83 -33.75
N GLU A 36 9.53 4.94 -34.30
CA GLU A 36 9.87 5.43 -35.64
C GLU A 36 11.35 5.76 -35.75
N THR A 37 11.92 6.47 -34.78
CA THR A 37 13.35 6.80 -34.73
C THR A 37 14.22 5.55 -34.70
N ARG A 38 13.82 4.52 -33.93
CA ARG A 38 14.55 3.25 -33.87
C ARG A 38 14.47 2.47 -35.18
N TYR A 39 13.31 2.47 -35.85
CA TYR A 39 13.17 1.87 -37.17
C TYR A 39 13.96 2.62 -38.25
N GLU A 40 14.05 3.95 -38.20
CA GLU A 40 14.87 4.75 -39.11
C GLU A 40 16.37 4.51 -38.91
N GLN A 41 16.81 4.40 -37.65
CA GLN A 41 18.19 4.07 -37.28
C GLN A 41 18.58 2.62 -37.65
N HIS A 42 17.63 1.67 -37.59
CA HIS A 42 17.86 0.29 -38.01
C HIS A 42 17.67 0.08 -39.53
N ALA A 43 16.86 0.88 -40.21
CA ALA A 43 16.74 0.86 -41.68
C ALA A 43 18.04 1.30 -42.38
N THR A 44 18.88 2.08 -41.70
CA THR A 44 20.23 2.43 -42.16
C THR A 44 21.27 1.33 -41.90
N ALA A 45 20.94 0.26 -41.14
CA ALA A 45 21.94 -0.65 -40.58
C ALA A 45 22.00 -2.08 -41.16
N ARG A 46 21.00 -2.61 -41.89
CA ARG A 46 21.17 -3.77 -42.82
C ARG A 46 19.87 -4.19 -43.51
N GLY A 47 20.07 -4.78 -44.70
CA GLY A 47 19.02 -5.27 -45.58
C GLY A 47 18.18 -6.42 -45.00
N VAL A 48 16.91 -6.36 -45.39
CA VAL A 48 15.89 -7.42 -45.54
C VAL A 48 16.34 -8.83 -45.13
N ASP A 49 16.17 -9.20 -43.86
CA ASP A 49 15.41 -10.40 -43.46
C ASP A 49 15.30 -10.55 -41.93
N GLY A 50 14.16 -11.03 -41.44
CA GLY A 50 14.03 -11.63 -40.11
C GLY A 50 13.31 -10.82 -39.00
N ARG A 51 12.08 -11.28 -38.69
CA ARG A 51 11.17 -11.08 -37.51
C ARG A 51 11.28 -9.84 -36.60
N PRO A 52 10.13 -9.27 -36.14
CA PRO A 52 10.13 -8.16 -35.18
C PRO A 52 10.61 -8.62 -33.80
N ASP A 53 11.66 -7.96 -33.30
CA ASP A 53 12.19 -8.18 -31.94
C ASP A 53 11.25 -7.63 -30.87
N GLU A 54 11.09 -8.40 -29.78
CA GLU A 54 10.36 -8.00 -28.58
C GLU A 54 11.22 -7.01 -27.77
N VAL A 55 10.75 -5.76 -27.63
CA VAL A 55 11.51 -4.71 -26.92
C VAL A 55 11.30 -4.81 -25.40
N ASN A 56 12.35 -5.21 -24.68
CA ASN A 56 12.39 -5.16 -23.22
C ASN A 56 12.80 -3.76 -22.73
N LEU A 57 11.83 -2.96 -22.30
CA LEU A 57 12.02 -1.60 -21.76
C LEU A 57 12.73 -1.55 -20.39
N ALA A 58 13.08 -2.69 -19.80
CA ALA A 58 13.78 -2.75 -18.51
C ALA A 58 15.31 -2.79 -18.65
N ASP A 59 15.85 -3.13 -19.82
CA ASP A 59 17.28 -3.42 -20.04
C ASP A 59 17.96 -2.48 -21.07
N SER A 60 17.43 -1.27 -21.29
CA SER A 60 18.05 -0.35 -22.26
C SER A 60 19.16 0.52 -21.64
N ASP A 61 20.39 0.34 -22.10
CA ASP A 61 21.58 1.16 -21.78
C ASP A 61 21.54 2.60 -22.37
N SER A 62 20.40 3.02 -22.91
CA SER A 62 20.22 4.35 -23.49
C SER A 62 19.87 5.37 -22.39
N GLU A 63 20.81 6.27 -22.13
CA GLU A 63 20.68 7.38 -21.19
C GLU A 63 19.44 8.26 -21.48
N THR A 64 19.08 8.42 -22.75
CA THR A 64 17.89 9.19 -23.19
C THR A 64 16.58 8.50 -22.83
N GLN A 65 16.53 7.17 -22.92
CA GLN A 65 15.36 6.37 -22.55
C GLN A 65 15.20 6.28 -21.02
N GLN A 66 16.31 6.21 -20.29
CA GLN A 66 16.31 6.28 -18.83
C GLN A 66 15.80 7.65 -18.34
N HIS A 67 16.24 8.76 -18.93
CA HIS A 67 15.72 10.10 -18.62
C HIS A 67 14.22 10.22 -18.90
N ALA A 68 13.72 9.66 -20.01
CA ALA A 68 12.29 9.68 -20.31
C ALA A 68 11.46 8.88 -19.28
N VAL A 69 11.96 7.72 -18.85
CA VAL A 69 11.32 6.88 -17.80
C VAL A 69 11.33 7.59 -16.45
N VAL A 70 12.43 8.24 -16.07
CA VAL A 70 12.53 9.05 -14.85
C VAL A 70 11.54 10.22 -14.91
N LYS A 71 11.53 10.99 -16.00
CA LYS A 71 10.61 12.12 -16.20
C LYS A 71 9.15 11.72 -16.15
N LEU A 72 8.79 10.59 -16.76
CA LEU A 72 7.42 10.05 -16.71
C LEU A 72 7.02 9.67 -15.27
N ARG A 73 7.91 8.97 -14.54
CA ARG A 73 7.66 8.58 -13.15
C ARG A 73 7.49 9.80 -12.25
N THR A 74 8.32 10.81 -12.40
CA THR A 74 8.24 12.05 -11.62
C THR A 74 6.95 12.81 -11.92
N ASN A 75 6.53 12.90 -13.19
CA ASN A 75 5.27 13.53 -13.57
C ASN A 75 4.03 12.81 -13.00
N ILE A 76 4.02 11.48 -13.00
CA ILE A 76 2.93 10.70 -12.39
C ILE A 76 2.86 10.97 -10.88
N LEU A 77 4.02 10.99 -10.21
CA LEU A 77 4.10 11.26 -8.77
C LEU A 77 3.73 12.70 -8.42
N ALA A 78 4.10 13.70 -9.23
CA ALA A 78 3.70 15.09 -9.04
C ALA A 78 2.18 15.28 -9.16
N LYS A 79 1.54 14.61 -10.13
CA LYS A 79 0.08 14.59 -10.25
C LYS A 79 -0.59 13.89 -9.07
N ALA A 80 -0.02 12.78 -8.60
CA ALA A 80 -0.50 12.08 -7.42
C ALA A 80 -0.40 12.96 -6.16
N TRP A 81 0.74 13.61 -5.96
CA TRP A 81 0.96 14.55 -4.86
C TRP A 81 -0.03 15.72 -4.91
N SER A 82 -0.24 16.31 -6.09
CA SER A 82 -1.19 17.43 -6.24
C SER A 82 -2.61 17.02 -5.87
N ARG A 83 -3.02 15.79 -6.23
CA ARG A 83 -4.32 15.22 -5.83
C ARG A 83 -4.40 14.98 -4.33
N ASP A 84 -3.33 14.46 -3.71
CA ASP A 84 -3.26 14.29 -2.25
C ASP A 84 -3.45 15.63 -1.53
N MET A 85 -2.71 16.67 -1.96
CA MET A 85 -2.77 18.00 -1.36
C MET A 85 -4.13 18.65 -1.56
N ALA A 86 -4.75 18.51 -2.73
CA ALA A 86 -6.11 18.99 -2.98
C ALA A 86 -7.15 18.27 -2.09
N TRP A 87 -7.01 16.95 -1.93
CA TRP A 87 -7.90 16.18 -1.04
C TRP A 87 -7.71 16.54 0.44
N LEU A 88 -6.46 16.79 0.88
CA LEU A 88 -6.17 17.24 2.25
C LEU A 88 -6.65 18.68 2.50
N GLY A 89 -6.58 19.54 1.48
CA GLY A 89 -7.01 20.95 1.54
C GLY A 89 -8.51 21.17 1.37
N GLN A 90 -9.29 20.13 1.07
CA GLN A 90 -10.74 20.25 0.96
C GLN A 90 -11.39 20.63 2.29
N ASN A 91 -12.63 21.13 2.23
CA ASN A 91 -13.42 21.38 3.44
C ASN A 91 -13.86 20.06 4.10
N LEU A 92 -13.11 19.62 5.11
CA LEU A 92 -13.40 18.36 5.81
C LEU A 92 -14.70 18.40 6.65
N PHE A 93 -15.33 19.56 6.83
CA PHE A 93 -16.66 19.67 7.45
C PHE A 93 -17.76 19.03 6.57
N ASP A 94 -17.52 18.87 5.27
CA ASP A 94 -18.48 18.28 4.34
C ASP A 94 -18.54 16.75 4.46
N ILE A 95 -17.63 16.12 5.21
CA ILE A 95 -17.58 14.67 5.41
C ILE A 95 -18.59 14.26 6.49
N LYS A 96 -19.63 13.50 6.09
CA LYS A 96 -20.73 13.07 6.96
C LYS A 96 -20.58 11.61 7.39
N ALA A 97 -19.40 11.27 7.93
CA ALA A 97 -19.03 9.91 8.32
C ALA A 97 -19.75 9.36 9.58
N GLY A 98 -20.51 10.21 10.30
CA GLY A 98 -20.95 9.87 11.65
C GLY A 98 -19.77 9.75 12.62
N PHE A 99 -19.93 8.94 13.68
CA PHE A 99 -18.83 8.65 14.59
C PHE A 99 -18.00 7.47 14.09
N VAL A 100 -16.74 7.75 13.76
CA VAL A 100 -15.72 6.75 13.40
C VAL A 100 -14.96 6.42 14.68
N GLU A 101 -15.05 5.18 15.17
CA GLU A 101 -14.33 4.71 16.37
C GLU A 101 -12.89 4.28 16.03
N LEU A 102 -12.64 3.78 14.81
CA LEU A 102 -11.31 3.31 14.38
C LEU A 102 -10.26 4.44 14.46
N LEU A 103 -9.16 4.19 15.17
CA LEU A 103 -8.12 5.18 15.49
C LEU A 103 -8.61 6.42 16.27
N ALA A 104 -9.82 6.40 16.85
CA ALA A 104 -10.37 7.58 17.51
C ALA A 104 -9.53 7.99 18.73
N LYS A 105 -8.98 7.03 19.48
CA LYS A 105 -8.10 7.30 20.62
C LYS A 105 -6.77 7.88 20.18
N GLU A 106 -6.12 7.26 19.18
CA GLU A 106 -4.82 7.68 18.63
C GLU A 106 -4.90 9.09 18.04
N THR A 107 -6.02 9.41 17.39
CA THR A 107 -6.26 10.71 16.75
C THR A 107 -6.88 11.74 17.69
N ARG A 108 -7.16 11.35 18.95
CA ARG A 108 -7.78 12.19 19.98
C ARG A 108 -9.16 12.73 19.58
N THR A 109 -9.98 11.87 19.00
CA THR A 109 -11.33 12.19 18.54
C THR A 109 -12.44 11.40 19.24
N ALA A 110 -12.10 10.43 20.10
CA ALA A 110 -13.06 9.54 20.76
C ALA A 110 -14.08 10.28 21.66
N SER A 111 -13.66 11.34 22.35
CA SER A 111 -14.51 12.10 23.29
C SER A 111 -14.98 13.45 22.74
N LEU A 112 -14.76 13.72 21.46
CA LEU A 112 -15.09 15.02 20.85
C LEU A 112 -16.51 15.03 20.32
N ASN A 113 -17.20 16.16 20.45
CA ASN A 113 -18.44 16.41 19.73
C ASN A 113 -18.16 16.54 18.22
N THR A 114 -19.22 16.60 17.40
CA THR A 114 -19.10 16.65 15.94
C THR A 114 -18.27 17.84 15.44
N VAL A 115 -18.44 19.02 16.04
CA VAL A 115 -17.75 20.26 15.60
C VAL A 115 -16.25 20.16 15.91
N ASP A 116 -15.91 19.82 17.15
CA ASP A 116 -14.51 19.68 17.59
C ASP A 116 -13.78 18.56 16.85
N ARG A 117 -14.50 17.48 16.51
CA ARG A 117 -13.96 16.39 15.71
C ARG A 117 -13.63 16.84 14.28
N ASN A 118 -14.48 17.63 13.65
CA ASN A 118 -14.21 18.18 12.31
C ASN A 118 -13.03 19.18 12.34
N LEU A 119 -12.95 20.02 13.38
CA LEU A 119 -11.77 20.87 13.61
C LEU A 119 -10.49 20.05 13.76
N ARG A 120 -10.56 18.92 14.49
CA ARG A 120 -9.44 17.99 14.63
C ARG A 120 -9.07 17.33 13.31
N TYR A 121 -10.02 17.00 12.44
CA TYR A 121 -9.75 16.50 11.08
C TYR A 121 -8.99 17.54 10.26
N GLY A 122 -9.43 18.80 10.25
CA GLY A 122 -8.70 19.91 9.63
C GLY A 122 -7.25 20.00 10.11
N LYS A 123 -7.05 19.98 11.43
CA LYS A 123 -5.71 20.01 12.01
C LYS A 123 -4.83 18.82 11.58
N MET A 124 -5.40 17.60 11.53
CA MET A 124 -4.65 16.43 11.04
C MET A 124 -4.23 16.57 9.59
N ALA A 125 -5.12 17.07 8.73
CA ALA A 125 -4.80 17.31 7.33
C ALA A 125 -3.67 18.33 7.19
N THR A 126 -3.72 19.44 7.92
CA THR A 126 -2.62 20.42 7.94
C THR A 126 -1.30 19.81 8.40
N GLU A 127 -1.30 19.00 9.46
CA GLU A 127 -0.09 18.31 9.95
C GLU A 127 0.49 17.34 8.90
N ILE A 128 -0.35 16.68 8.10
CA ILE A 128 0.06 15.81 7.00
C ILE A 128 0.62 16.63 5.83
N MET A 129 -0.06 17.72 5.45
CA MET A 129 0.34 18.61 4.36
C MET A 129 1.74 19.18 4.61
N VAL A 130 2.00 19.69 5.83
CA VAL A 130 3.33 20.20 6.21
C VAL A 130 4.42 19.13 6.06
N ARG A 131 4.10 17.86 6.30
CA ARG A 131 5.05 16.74 6.08
C ARG A 131 5.22 16.42 4.60
N HIS A 132 4.16 16.53 3.80
CA HIS A 132 4.21 16.33 2.35
C HIS A 132 5.02 17.43 1.66
N GLU A 133 4.92 18.67 2.11
CA GLU A 133 5.67 19.82 1.58
C GLU A 133 7.17 19.73 1.88
N ARG A 134 7.55 19.09 3.00
CA ARG A 134 8.95 18.96 3.44
C ARG A 134 9.63 17.69 2.94
N ALA A 135 8.89 16.75 2.37
CA ALA A 135 9.42 15.45 1.98
C ALA A 135 9.71 15.40 0.47
N PHE A 136 10.95 15.09 0.12
CA PHE A 136 11.30 14.69 -1.24
C PHE A 136 10.92 13.22 -1.50
N LEU A 137 10.78 12.81 -2.76
CA LEU A 137 10.24 11.50 -3.15
C LEU A 137 11.00 10.31 -2.55
N ASP A 138 12.31 10.43 -2.37
CA ASP A 138 13.15 9.38 -1.79
C ASP A 138 13.32 9.47 -0.27
N ALA A 139 12.62 10.40 0.39
CA ALA A 139 12.71 10.57 1.84
C ALA A 139 12.34 9.26 2.53
N LYS A 140 13.22 8.82 3.45
CA LYS A 140 13.08 7.56 4.15
C LYS A 140 12.28 7.78 5.41
N TYR A 141 11.15 7.11 5.50
CA TYR A 141 10.31 7.03 6.69
C TYR A 141 10.67 5.75 7.44
N SER A 142 10.84 5.83 8.76
CA SER A 142 10.99 4.65 9.61
C SER A 142 10.16 4.74 10.86
N LEU A 143 9.71 3.59 11.34
CA LEU A 143 9.14 3.51 12.69
C LEU A 143 10.24 3.78 13.72
N ARG A 144 9.88 4.28 14.91
CA ARG A 144 10.86 4.62 15.97
C ARG A 144 11.87 3.52 16.29
N LEU A 145 11.46 2.24 16.21
CA LEU A 145 12.32 1.08 16.45
C LEU A 145 13.15 0.66 15.22
N LYS A 146 13.09 1.43 14.11
CA LYS A 146 13.78 1.19 12.84
C LYS A 146 13.55 -0.21 12.23
N ARG A 147 12.44 -0.86 12.60
CA ARG A 147 12.06 -2.21 12.14
C ARG A 147 11.45 -2.25 10.74
N ALA A 148 10.97 -1.12 10.25
CA ALA A 148 10.41 -0.99 8.91
C ALA A 148 10.79 0.37 8.32
N PHE A 149 11.03 0.37 7.01
CA PHE A 149 11.34 1.56 6.25
C PHE A 149 10.42 1.66 5.04
N LEU A 150 10.01 2.87 4.71
CA LEU A 150 9.25 3.16 3.50
C LEU A 150 9.75 4.46 2.88
N ARG A 151 9.83 4.54 1.55
CA ARG A 151 10.14 5.81 0.87
C ARG A 151 8.87 6.62 0.64
N PHE A 152 8.99 7.94 0.69
CA PHE A 152 7.85 8.86 0.53
C PHE A 152 7.06 8.61 -0.76
N ARG A 153 7.74 8.33 -1.88
CA ARG A 153 7.12 7.97 -3.17
C ARG A 153 6.17 6.77 -3.13
N LYS A 154 6.17 5.98 -2.05
CA LYS A 154 5.21 4.88 -1.84
C LYS A 154 3.94 5.34 -1.11
N PHE A 155 4.00 6.44 -0.37
CA PHE A 155 2.84 7.09 0.28
C PHE A 155 2.05 7.97 -0.68
N VAL A 156 2.77 8.74 -1.51
CA VAL A 156 2.19 9.69 -2.46
C VAL A 156 1.23 8.98 -3.41
N GLY A 157 -0.01 9.45 -3.44
CA GLY A 157 -1.12 8.89 -4.23
C GLY A 157 -1.65 7.55 -3.76
N ALA A 158 -1.13 6.97 -2.67
CA ALA A 158 -1.53 5.64 -2.24
C ALA A 158 -2.64 5.68 -1.19
N ILE A 159 -2.52 6.54 -0.16
CA ILE A 159 -3.43 6.52 0.99
C ILE A 159 -4.60 7.49 0.83
N SER A 160 -4.39 8.62 0.16
CA SER A 160 -5.44 9.62 -0.04
C SER A 160 -6.55 9.10 -0.98
N HIS A 161 -7.75 9.66 -0.83
CA HIS A 161 -8.90 9.42 -1.72
C HIS A 161 -9.32 7.94 -1.90
N THR A 162 -9.41 7.42 -3.13
CA THR A 162 -10.00 6.10 -3.45
C THR A 162 -8.96 5.13 -4.02
N GLU A 163 -7.68 5.49 -3.95
CA GLU A 163 -6.59 4.74 -4.55
C GLU A 163 -6.28 3.46 -3.76
N TRP A 164 -5.75 2.45 -4.47
CA TRP A 164 -5.38 1.17 -3.89
C TRP A 164 -4.06 1.28 -3.13
N LEU A 165 -4.03 0.73 -1.91
CA LEU A 165 -2.79 0.68 -1.16
C LEU A 165 -1.81 -0.29 -1.83
N THR A 166 -0.58 0.16 -2.03
CA THR A 166 0.51 -0.72 -2.46
C THR A 166 0.90 -1.69 -1.34
N GLY A 167 1.50 -2.82 -1.67
CA GLY A 167 1.96 -3.78 -0.64
C GLY A 167 2.99 -3.22 0.31
N ALA A 168 3.80 -2.27 -0.15
CA ALA A 168 4.74 -1.57 0.71
C ALA A 168 4.01 -0.74 1.79
N VAL A 169 2.91 -0.08 1.43
CA VAL A 169 2.09 0.71 2.36
C VAL A 169 1.32 -0.18 3.33
N VAL A 170 0.69 -1.25 2.84
CA VAL A 170 -0.05 -2.20 3.71
C VAL A 170 0.90 -2.83 4.72
N ASN A 171 2.03 -3.38 4.27
CA ASN A 171 3.01 -4.00 5.16
C ASN A 171 3.57 -3.01 6.18
N TYR A 172 3.94 -1.80 5.75
CA TYR A 172 4.41 -0.76 6.66
C TYR A 172 3.36 -0.38 7.69
N GLY A 173 2.10 -0.22 7.27
CA GLY A 173 0.97 0.11 8.14
C GLY A 173 0.68 -0.99 9.17
N VAL A 174 0.68 -2.26 8.77
CA VAL A 174 0.51 -3.40 9.68
C VAL A 174 1.64 -3.42 10.72
N ILE A 175 2.90 -3.25 10.29
CA ILE A 175 4.02 -3.18 11.23
C ILE A 175 3.89 -1.98 12.15
N ALA A 176 3.48 -0.80 11.65
CA ALA A 176 3.26 0.41 12.46
C ALA A 176 2.21 0.19 13.55
N ILE A 177 1.10 -0.48 13.21
CA ILE A 177 0.01 -0.81 14.14
C ILE A 177 0.48 -1.82 15.19
N CYS A 178 1.25 -2.85 14.79
CA CYS A 178 1.83 -3.85 15.70
C CYS A 178 3.01 -3.32 16.52
N ASN A 179 3.62 -2.20 16.10
CA ASN A 179 4.85 -1.68 16.72
C ASN A 179 4.63 -1.28 18.18
N GLY A 180 5.52 -1.76 19.07
CA GLY A 180 5.44 -1.50 20.51
C GLY A 180 4.32 -2.29 21.23
N ARG A 181 3.80 -3.36 20.62
CA ARG A 181 2.88 -4.30 21.28
C ARG A 181 3.55 -5.65 21.49
N ASP A 182 3.54 -6.10 22.73
CA ASP A 182 4.05 -7.42 23.09
C ASP A 182 3.11 -8.52 22.57
N GLY A 183 3.72 -9.57 22.02
CA GLY A 183 3.00 -10.73 21.52
C GLY A 183 2.36 -10.57 20.13
N CYS A 184 2.66 -9.50 19.38
CA CYS A 184 2.24 -9.39 17.97
C CYS A 184 3.38 -9.79 17.02
N LEU A 185 3.10 -10.73 16.11
CA LEU A 185 4.00 -11.12 15.02
C LEU A 185 3.36 -10.72 13.69
N VAL A 186 4.15 -10.13 12.80
CA VAL A 186 3.72 -9.83 11.42
C VAL A 186 4.52 -10.73 10.48
N LEU A 187 3.82 -11.49 9.64
CA LEU A 187 4.43 -12.31 8.59
C LEU A 187 4.00 -11.80 7.21
N SER A 188 4.84 -11.99 6.22
CA SER A 188 4.49 -11.77 4.82
C SER A 188 4.00 -13.09 4.21
N SER A 189 2.87 -13.07 3.50
CA SER A 189 2.40 -14.25 2.76
C SER A 189 3.34 -14.68 1.62
N TYR A 190 4.32 -13.84 1.28
CA TYR A 190 5.34 -14.09 0.26
C TYR A 190 6.67 -14.61 0.84
N ASP A 191 6.82 -14.64 2.16
CA ASP A 191 8.07 -15.02 2.84
C ASP A 191 7.81 -16.13 3.86
N LEU A 192 7.27 -17.25 3.38
CA LEU A 192 6.92 -18.44 4.18
C LEU A 192 7.76 -19.67 3.81
N ASP A 193 8.86 -19.46 3.07
CA ASP A 193 9.64 -20.52 2.42
C ASP A 193 10.90 -20.92 3.19
N GLY A 194 10.93 -20.72 4.52
CA GLY A 194 11.91 -21.40 5.39
C GLY A 194 12.68 -20.53 6.39
N HIS A 195 12.45 -19.21 6.43
CA HIS A 195 13.02 -18.35 7.46
C HIS A 195 12.08 -18.24 8.65
N PHE A 196 12.38 -18.96 9.73
CA PHE A 196 11.62 -18.85 10.97
C PHE A 196 11.99 -17.58 11.74
N PRO A 197 11.02 -16.88 12.36
CA PRO A 197 11.32 -15.77 13.24
C PRO A 197 12.32 -16.16 14.34
N ALA A 198 13.39 -15.36 14.48
CA ALA A 198 14.46 -15.66 15.41
C ALA A 198 14.07 -15.42 16.88
N GLY A 199 14.53 -16.31 17.76
CA GLY A 199 14.61 -16.05 19.20
C GLY A 199 13.28 -16.05 19.98
N ARG A 200 12.16 -16.43 19.38
CA ARG A 200 10.87 -16.57 20.07
C ARG A 200 10.08 -17.76 19.58
N ASN A 201 9.36 -18.34 20.53
CA ASN A 201 8.45 -19.45 20.36
C ASN A 201 7.10 -18.97 19.76
N LEU A 202 6.47 -19.77 18.90
CA LEU A 202 5.18 -19.45 18.29
C LEU A 202 4.12 -19.10 19.36
N PHE A 203 4.00 -19.92 20.40
CA PHE A 203 3.07 -19.74 21.52
C PHE A 203 3.46 -18.62 22.48
N SER A 204 4.63 -17.99 22.32
CA SER A 204 4.96 -16.74 23.03
C SER A 204 4.26 -15.51 22.45
N TYR A 205 3.66 -15.65 21.26
CA TYR A 205 2.85 -14.62 20.64
C TYR A 205 1.37 -14.78 21.05
N LYS A 206 0.64 -13.67 21.03
CA LYS A 206 -0.80 -13.59 21.23
C LYS A 206 -1.55 -13.49 19.90
N LEU A 207 -0.89 -12.91 18.89
CA LEU A 207 -1.47 -12.67 17.58
C LEU A 207 -0.40 -12.76 16.49
N VAL A 208 -0.66 -13.58 15.47
CA VAL A 208 0.08 -13.57 14.20
C VAL A 208 -0.78 -12.90 13.14
N VAL A 209 -0.23 -11.92 12.43
CA VAL A 209 -0.92 -11.10 11.44
C VAL A 209 -0.27 -11.32 10.08
N ILE A 210 -1.07 -11.74 9.10
CA ILE A 210 -0.60 -12.01 7.74
C ILE A 210 -1.50 -11.24 6.75
N PRO A 211 -1.11 -10.03 6.31
CA PRO A 211 -1.76 -9.39 5.18
C PRO A 211 -1.52 -10.20 3.90
N VAL A 212 -2.57 -10.41 3.14
CA VAL A 212 -2.55 -11.25 1.92
C VAL A 212 -3.04 -10.40 0.75
N ASN A 213 -2.27 -10.40 -0.34
CA ASN A 213 -2.72 -9.79 -1.59
C ASN A 213 -3.14 -10.88 -2.58
N THR A 214 -4.46 -11.04 -2.69
CA THR A 214 -5.14 -11.93 -3.62
C THR A 214 -5.17 -11.29 -5.01
N HIS A 215 -4.84 -12.08 -6.04
CA HIS A 215 -4.80 -11.65 -7.45
C HIS A 215 -3.98 -10.38 -7.75
N ARG A 216 -3.02 -10.00 -6.89
CA ARG A 216 -2.19 -8.78 -7.00
C ARG A 216 -2.98 -7.46 -6.96
N MET A 217 -4.28 -7.49 -6.65
CA MET A 217 -5.17 -6.35 -6.74
C MET A 217 -6.11 -6.19 -5.54
N HIS A 218 -6.19 -7.17 -4.65
CA HIS A 218 -7.14 -7.18 -3.54
C HIS A 218 -6.47 -7.59 -2.24
N TRP A 219 -6.62 -6.77 -1.21
CA TRP A 219 -6.04 -7.02 0.11
C TRP A 219 -7.05 -7.69 1.04
N THR A 220 -6.59 -8.78 1.62
CA THR A 220 -7.29 -9.60 2.61
C THR A 220 -6.36 -9.87 3.79
N LEU A 221 -6.86 -10.53 4.82
CA LEU A 221 -6.14 -10.70 6.07
C LEU A 221 -6.39 -12.07 6.69
N ILE A 222 -5.30 -12.75 7.04
CA ILE A 222 -5.31 -13.91 7.93
C ILE A 222 -4.74 -13.45 9.28
N MET A 223 -5.46 -13.75 10.35
CA MET A 223 -4.97 -13.58 11.72
C MET A 223 -5.02 -14.91 12.45
N VAL A 224 -4.01 -15.21 13.27
CA VAL A 224 -4.00 -16.36 14.16
C VAL A 224 -3.93 -15.85 15.59
N SER A 225 -5.03 -16.00 16.32
CA SER A 225 -5.11 -15.72 17.74
C SER A 225 -4.53 -16.90 18.51
N ILE A 226 -3.70 -16.61 19.51
CA ILE A 226 -3.05 -17.61 20.34
C ILE A 226 -3.40 -17.31 21.79
N ASN A 227 -4.03 -18.28 22.46
CA ASN A 227 -4.43 -18.15 23.86
C ASN A 227 -4.16 -19.45 24.62
N ASN A 228 -3.19 -19.44 25.53
CA ASN A 228 -2.84 -20.58 26.38
C ASN A 228 -2.63 -21.92 25.62
N GLY A 229 -1.98 -21.87 24.46
CA GLY A 229 -1.77 -23.05 23.61
C GLY A 229 -2.86 -23.29 22.56
N ASP A 230 -4.02 -22.64 22.67
CA ASP A 230 -5.08 -22.75 21.67
C ASP A 230 -4.84 -21.76 20.52
N LEU A 231 -4.97 -22.25 19.29
CA LEU A 231 -4.91 -21.45 18.08
C LEU A 231 -6.32 -21.29 17.50
N VAL A 232 -6.65 -20.08 17.03
CA VAL A 232 -7.85 -19.81 16.23
C VAL A 232 -7.48 -18.95 15.05
N VAL A 233 -7.88 -19.36 13.86
CA VAL A 233 -7.65 -18.60 12.62
C VAL A 233 -8.85 -17.74 12.32
N HIS A 234 -8.59 -16.49 11.98
CA HIS A 234 -9.61 -15.57 11.51
C HIS A 234 -9.30 -15.13 10.08
N PHE A 235 -10.29 -15.28 9.21
CA PHE A 235 -10.26 -14.87 7.82
C PHE A 235 -11.05 -13.59 7.66
N TYR A 236 -10.43 -12.56 7.10
CA TYR A 236 -11.08 -11.31 6.79
C TYR A 236 -10.87 -10.92 5.34
N ASP A 237 -11.97 -10.68 4.65
CA ASP A 237 -12.00 -10.12 3.32
C ASP A 237 -13.00 -8.95 3.30
N PRO A 238 -12.52 -7.71 3.01
CA PRO A 238 -13.38 -6.53 2.93
C PRO A 238 -14.52 -6.61 1.90
N LEU A 239 -14.41 -7.46 0.87
CA LEU A 239 -15.46 -7.69 -0.12
C LEU A 239 -16.40 -8.86 0.24
N GLY A 240 -16.09 -9.61 1.29
CA GLY A 240 -16.78 -10.85 1.66
C GLY A 240 -15.94 -12.10 1.38
N SER A 241 -16.40 -13.27 1.79
CA SER A 241 -15.58 -14.50 1.84
C SER A 241 -14.90 -14.87 0.52
N SER A 242 -13.57 -15.02 0.55
CA SER A 242 -12.76 -15.49 -0.59
C SER A 242 -12.22 -16.90 -0.37
N HIS A 243 -12.56 -17.83 -1.27
CA HIS A 243 -12.01 -19.20 -1.26
C HIS A 243 -10.47 -19.22 -1.33
N GLU A 244 -9.85 -18.20 -1.92
CA GLU A 244 -8.39 -18.10 -2.04
C GLU A 244 -7.71 -17.94 -0.67
N LEU A 245 -8.34 -17.23 0.27
CA LEU A 245 -7.75 -16.98 1.58
C LEU A 245 -7.63 -18.28 2.39
N LYS A 246 -8.65 -19.14 2.30
CA LYS A 246 -8.64 -20.47 2.88
C LYS A 246 -7.57 -21.36 2.24
N ARG A 247 -7.43 -21.31 0.91
CA ARG A 247 -6.37 -22.03 0.19
C ARG A 247 -4.97 -21.59 0.64
N ILE A 248 -4.73 -20.27 0.75
CA ILE A 248 -3.44 -19.74 1.22
C ILE A 248 -3.13 -20.19 2.65
N TRP A 249 -4.14 -20.24 3.51
CA TRP A 249 -3.99 -20.82 4.85
C TRP A 249 -3.56 -22.29 4.79
N GLU A 250 -4.32 -23.13 4.08
CA GLU A 250 -4.11 -24.59 4.03
C GLU A 250 -2.79 -24.97 3.35
N GLU A 251 -2.44 -24.31 2.25
CA GLU A 251 -1.28 -24.67 1.43
C GLU A 251 0.03 -24.01 1.88
N LYS A 252 -0.04 -22.86 2.58
CA LYS A 252 1.16 -22.06 2.90
C LYS A 252 1.32 -21.77 4.38
N VAL A 253 0.35 -21.08 4.98
CA VAL A 253 0.51 -20.54 6.34
C VAL A 253 0.50 -21.66 7.38
N PHE A 254 -0.47 -22.57 7.31
CA PHE A 254 -0.57 -23.69 8.26
C PHE A 254 0.66 -24.60 8.22
N PRO A 255 1.12 -25.08 7.04
CA PRO A 255 2.36 -25.85 6.95
C PRO A 255 3.59 -25.09 7.47
N PHE A 256 3.67 -23.77 7.24
CA PHE A 256 4.76 -22.96 7.77
C PHE A 256 4.77 -22.93 9.30
N LEU A 257 3.63 -22.68 9.94
CA LEU A 257 3.52 -22.65 11.40
C LEU A 257 3.84 -24.03 12.02
N GLN A 258 3.37 -25.11 11.40
CA GLN A 258 3.71 -26.48 11.80
C GLN A 258 5.22 -26.75 11.75
N ARG A 259 5.87 -26.39 10.63
CA ARG A 259 7.33 -26.58 10.49
C ARG A 259 8.11 -25.72 11.48
N TRP A 260 7.66 -24.49 11.73
CA TRP A 260 8.31 -23.60 12.68
C TRP A 260 8.26 -24.15 14.11
N ASP A 261 7.09 -24.59 14.54
CA ASP A 261 6.90 -25.23 15.84
C ASP A 261 7.76 -26.51 15.98
N ALA A 262 7.74 -27.40 14.98
CA ALA A 262 8.56 -28.61 14.98
C ALA A 262 10.07 -28.29 15.06
N TYR A 263 10.52 -27.24 14.37
CA TYR A 263 11.90 -26.78 14.45
C TYR A 263 12.29 -26.32 15.86
N LEU A 264 11.42 -25.58 16.55
CA LEU A 264 11.69 -25.13 17.91
C LEU A 264 11.61 -26.27 18.94
N ARG A 265 10.67 -27.21 18.77
CA ARG A 265 10.59 -28.44 19.56
C ARG A 265 11.89 -29.25 19.49
N SER A 266 12.49 -29.36 18.30
CA SER A 266 13.76 -30.06 18.11
C SER A 266 14.93 -29.45 18.91
N ARG A 267 14.78 -28.20 19.35
CA ARG A 267 15.76 -27.44 20.14
C ARG A 267 15.39 -27.31 21.62
N GLY A 268 14.36 -28.02 22.09
CA GLY A 268 13.91 -28.00 23.50
C GLY A 268 13.20 -26.71 23.92
N GLY A 269 12.70 -25.92 22.98
CA GLY A 269 12.17 -24.57 23.23
C GLY A 269 10.65 -24.45 23.35
N GLU A 270 9.90 -25.56 23.35
CA GLU A 270 8.44 -25.55 23.20
C GLU A 270 7.74 -26.39 24.25
N THR A 271 6.63 -25.88 24.78
CA THR A 271 5.86 -26.50 25.88
C THR A 271 4.45 -26.91 25.47
N HIS A 272 3.92 -26.34 24.39
CA HIS A 272 2.58 -26.65 23.89
C HIS A 272 2.66 -27.58 22.67
N GLU A 273 1.70 -28.50 22.56
CA GLU A 273 1.58 -29.32 21.37
C GLU A 273 0.85 -28.54 20.27
N PHE A 274 1.42 -28.49 19.06
CA PHE A 274 0.77 -27.90 17.91
C PHE A 274 -0.51 -28.68 17.55
N PRO A 275 -1.70 -28.04 17.53
CA PRO A 275 -2.95 -28.73 17.28
C PRO A 275 -3.00 -29.35 15.88
N ALA A 276 -3.47 -30.61 15.79
CA ALA A 276 -3.71 -31.28 14.51
C ALA A 276 -4.81 -30.59 13.69
N HIS A 277 -5.79 -29.98 14.37
CA HIS A 277 -6.85 -29.18 13.78
C HIS A 277 -6.92 -27.81 14.46
N ILE A 278 -6.96 -26.75 13.66
CA ILE A 278 -7.09 -25.38 14.15
C ILE A 278 -8.45 -24.84 13.70
N PRO A 279 -9.34 -24.45 14.63
CA PRO A 279 -10.61 -23.81 14.29
C PRO A 279 -10.43 -22.58 13.40
N THR A 280 -11.32 -22.41 12.43
CA THR A 280 -11.32 -21.25 11.52
C THR A 280 -12.61 -20.45 11.68
N GLN A 281 -12.51 -19.13 11.59
CA GLN A 281 -13.63 -18.20 11.72
C GLN A 281 -13.60 -17.16 10.60
N TRP A 282 -14.76 -16.88 10.03
CA TRP A 282 -14.92 -15.81 9.03
C TRP A 282 -15.40 -14.53 9.69
N ILE A 283 -14.66 -13.46 9.42
CA ILE A 283 -15.03 -12.11 9.82
C ILE A 283 -15.83 -11.52 8.65
N SER A 284 -17.15 -11.48 8.81
CA SER A 284 -18.08 -11.07 7.75
C SER A 284 -18.29 -9.55 7.65
N GLN A 285 -17.89 -8.83 8.69
CA GLN A 285 -17.91 -7.37 8.82
C GLN A 285 -16.55 -6.89 9.32
N PHE A 286 -16.02 -5.76 8.90
CA PHE A 286 -16.63 -4.67 8.13
C PHE A 286 -16.47 -4.85 6.62
N ARG A 287 -17.50 -4.56 5.82
CA ARG A 287 -17.35 -4.56 4.36
C ARG A 287 -16.94 -3.19 3.82
N GLN A 288 -16.11 -3.19 2.78
CA GLN A 288 -15.80 -1.94 2.08
C GLN A 288 -16.99 -1.49 1.23
N PRO A 289 -17.24 -0.17 1.11
CA PRO A 289 -18.31 0.38 0.27
C PRO A 289 -17.91 0.52 -1.20
N ASP A 290 -16.64 0.29 -1.54
CA ASP A 290 -16.05 0.58 -2.84
C ASP A 290 -15.08 -0.53 -3.29
N GLY A 291 -14.50 -0.40 -4.49
CA GLY A 291 -13.55 -1.36 -5.04
C GLY A 291 -12.08 -1.09 -4.69
N GLY A 292 -11.75 -0.11 -3.83
CA GLY A 292 -10.37 0.35 -3.63
C GLY A 292 -9.90 0.58 -2.21
N SER A 293 -10.75 0.32 -1.23
CA SER A 293 -10.45 0.52 0.18
C SER A 293 -9.95 -0.75 0.89
N CYS A 294 -9.69 -1.84 0.18
CA CYS A 294 -9.43 -3.14 0.79
C CYS A 294 -8.19 -3.12 1.68
N GLY A 295 -7.12 -2.44 1.24
CA GLY A 295 -5.92 -2.25 2.05
C GLY A 295 -6.17 -1.41 3.31
N VAL A 296 -6.99 -0.36 3.20
CA VAL A 296 -7.38 0.50 4.33
C VAL A 296 -8.19 -0.31 5.36
N MET A 297 -9.09 -1.15 4.87
CA MET A 297 -9.90 -2.05 5.68
C MET A 297 -9.05 -3.12 6.39
N VAL A 298 -8.06 -3.69 5.72
CA VAL A 298 -7.09 -4.60 6.36
C VAL A 298 -6.36 -3.88 7.50
N LEU A 299 -5.86 -2.67 7.29
CA LEU A 299 -5.18 -1.91 8.35
C LEU A 299 -6.13 -1.62 9.54
N ALA A 300 -7.37 -1.24 9.26
CA ALA A 300 -8.38 -1.04 10.30
C ALA A 300 -8.69 -2.31 11.10
N MET A 301 -8.78 -3.46 10.44
CA MET A 301 -9.04 -4.74 11.08
C MET A 301 -7.88 -5.15 12.00
N VAL A 302 -6.64 -4.97 11.53
CA VAL A 302 -5.45 -5.20 12.35
C VAL A 302 -5.42 -4.24 13.55
N HIS A 303 -5.73 -2.96 13.35
CA HIS A 303 -5.80 -1.99 14.46
C HIS A 303 -6.79 -2.43 15.53
N THR A 304 -7.98 -2.88 15.14
CA THR A 304 -9.00 -3.36 16.08
C THR A 304 -8.47 -4.48 16.97
N HIS A 305 -7.83 -5.49 16.39
CA HIS A 305 -7.32 -6.65 17.13
C HIS A 305 -6.12 -6.31 18.01
N VAL A 306 -5.25 -5.42 17.55
CA VAL A 306 -3.98 -5.11 18.21
C VAL A 306 -4.16 -4.02 19.28
N ARG A 307 -5.06 -3.07 19.08
CA ARG A 307 -5.18 -1.84 19.89
C ARG A 307 -6.50 -1.73 20.65
N VAL A 308 -7.55 -2.44 20.22
CA VAL A 308 -8.90 -2.37 20.82
C VAL A 308 -9.47 -3.79 21.02
N PRO A 309 -8.77 -4.68 21.74
CA PRO A 309 -9.14 -6.10 21.83
C PRO A 309 -10.53 -6.36 22.43
N THR A 310 -11.08 -5.40 23.19
CA THR A 310 -12.42 -5.48 23.79
C THR A 310 -13.56 -5.29 22.79
N ARG A 311 -13.28 -4.88 21.54
CA ARG A 311 -14.33 -4.51 20.57
C ARG A 311 -14.87 -5.70 19.77
N GLY A 312 -14.11 -6.78 19.65
CA GLY A 312 -14.49 -7.89 18.77
C GLY A 312 -14.67 -7.46 17.32
N PHE A 313 -15.58 -8.14 16.60
CA PHE A 313 -15.73 -8.06 15.13
C PHE A 313 -16.88 -7.16 14.64
N GLU A 314 -17.60 -6.49 15.52
CA GLU A 314 -18.75 -5.65 15.15
C GLU A 314 -18.46 -4.18 15.44
N LEU A 315 -19.13 -3.25 14.71
CA LEU A 315 -19.95 -2.17 15.30
C LEU A 315 -20.31 -0.99 14.37
N ASP A 316 -19.79 -0.89 13.14
CA ASP A 316 -20.02 0.29 12.28
C ASP A 316 -20.46 -0.10 10.87
N THR A 317 -21.43 0.64 10.32
CA THR A 317 -21.68 0.63 8.87
C THR A 317 -20.61 1.48 8.19
N VAL A 318 -19.83 0.89 7.28
CA VAL A 318 -18.76 1.61 6.57
C VAL A 318 -19.34 2.30 5.34
N THR A 319 -19.47 3.62 5.41
CA THR A 319 -19.87 4.48 4.28
C THR A 319 -18.65 5.03 3.55
N ALA A 320 -18.85 5.62 2.37
CA ALA A 320 -17.78 6.31 1.64
C ALA A 320 -17.13 7.43 2.48
N ASP A 321 -17.92 8.19 3.24
CA ASP A 321 -17.40 9.22 4.13
C ASP A 321 -16.65 8.63 5.34
N TYR A 322 -17.11 7.47 5.85
CA TYR A 322 -16.36 6.71 6.87
C TYR A 322 -14.95 6.38 6.37
N ILE A 323 -14.83 5.89 5.12
CA ILE A 323 -13.54 5.60 4.50
C ILE A 323 -12.66 6.85 4.38
N LYS A 324 -13.21 8.02 4.01
CA LYS A 324 -12.44 9.27 3.93
C LYS A 324 -11.81 9.61 5.29
N VAL A 325 -12.59 9.54 6.36
CA VAL A 325 -12.08 9.76 7.73
C VAL A 325 -11.03 8.70 8.08
N LEU A 326 -11.31 7.42 7.79
CA LEU A 326 -10.40 6.33 8.11
C LEU A 326 -9.05 6.48 7.40
N ARG A 327 -9.05 6.85 6.12
CA ARG A 327 -7.83 7.16 5.34
C ARG A 327 -7.06 8.33 5.92
N LEU A 328 -7.74 9.43 6.29
CA LEU A 328 -7.11 10.58 6.94
C LEU A 328 -6.42 10.15 8.25
N ARG A 329 -7.13 9.38 9.09
CA ARG A 329 -6.61 8.91 10.38
C ARG A 329 -5.46 7.93 10.23
N LEU A 330 -5.54 7.00 9.27
CA LEU A 330 -4.47 6.04 8.98
C LEU A 330 -3.23 6.75 8.44
N LEU A 331 -3.39 7.66 7.48
CA LEU A 331 -2.30 8.47 6.96
C LEU A 331 -1.63 9.25 8.09
N TRP A 332 -2.43 9.93 8.91
CA TRP A 332 -1.93 10.67 10.06
C TRP A 332 -1.18 9.76 11.04
N PHE A 333 -1.78 8.63 11.42
CA PHE A 333 -1.20 7.67 12.37
C PHE A 333 0.15 7.14 11.87
N VAL A 334 0.19 6.66 10.63
CA VAL A 334 1.39 6.10 10.03
C VAL A 334 2.49 7.15 9.91
N MET A 335 2.17 8.34 9.40
CA MET A 335 3.16 9.42 9.31
C MET A 335 3.64 9.87 10.69
N ARG A 336 2.74 10.06 11.65
CA ARG A 336 3.06 10.56 12.98
C ARG A 336 3.94 9.60 13.78
N GLU A 337 3.77 8.30 13.62
CA GLU A 337 4.64 7.27 14.22
C GLU A 337 5.97 7.09 13.47
N SER A 338 6.13 7.73 12.30
CA SER A 338 7.33 7.68 11.48
C SER A 338 8.28 8.85 11.76
N LEU A 339 9.56 8.52 11.86
CA LEU A 339 10.68 9.45 11.73
C LEU A 339 11.00 9.64 10.25
N ILE A 340 11.26 10.88 9.83
CA ILE A 340 11.69 11.24 8.48
C ILE A 340 13.19 11.48 8.55
N TYR A 341 13.96 10.80 7.71
CA TYR A 341 15.37 11.09 7.50
C TYR A 341 15.51 11.94 6.24
N SER A 342 16.12 13.13 6.37
CA SER A 342 16.76 13.77 5.22
C SER A 342 17.90 12.86 4.79
N ILE A 343 18.25 12.94 3.51
CA ILE A 343 19.29 12.06 3.00
C ILE A 343 20.63 12.45 3.61
N VAL A 344 21.54 11.47 3.69
CA VAL A 344 22.96 11.72 3.94
C VAL A 344 23.44 12.83 2.99
N HIS A 345 24.31 13.70 3.48
CA HIS A 345 24.75 14.97 2.87
C HIS A 345 25.08 14.92 1.36
N ASP A 346 25.43 13.75 0.80
CA ASP A 346 25.73 13.53 -0.62
C ASP A 346 24.48 13.51 -1.52
N ASP A 347 23.33 13.03 -1.04
CA ASP A 347 22.10 13.01 -1.84
C ASP A 347 21.25 14.29 -1.64
N GLU A 348 21.58 15.17 -0.67
CA GLU A 348 20.98 16.51 -0.59
C GLU A 348 21.36 17.36 -1.81
N GLU A 349 22.55 17.16 -2.34
CA GLU A 349 23.01 17.79 -3.58
C GLU A 349 22.26 17.24 -4.80
N ALA A 350 22.04 15.91 -4.87
CA ALA A 350 21.24 15.28 -5.91
C ALA A 350 19.73 15.64 -5.83
N ALA A 351 19.18 15.75 -4.62
CA ALA A 351 17.80 16.18 -4.39
C ALA A 351 17.62 17.67 -4.71
N ARG A 352 18.61 18.52 -4.38
CA ARG A 352 18.64 19.94 -4.77
C ARG A 352 18.70 20.07 -6.29
N PHE A 353 19.56 19.30 -6.95
CA PHE A 353 19.65 19.25 -8.41
C PHE A 353 18.34 18.81 -9.06
N THR A 354 17.71 17.75 -8.55
CA THR A 354 16.41 17.28 -9.05
C THR A 354 15.31 18.33 -8.82
N ASN A 355 15.34 19.05 -7.69
CA ASN A 355 14.36 20.09 -7.38
C ASN A 355 14.56 21.35 -8.25
N GLU A 356 15.80 21.72 -8.55
CA GLU A 356 16.15 22.79 -9.50
C GLU A 356 15.67 22.42 -10.91
N GLU A 357 15.92 21.20 -11.37
CA GLU A 357 15.45 20.69 -12.66
C GLU A 357 13.91 20.68 -12.74
N LEU A 358 13.22 20.34 -11.64
CA LEU A 358 11.77 20.40 -11.57
C LEU A 358 11.22 21.83 -11.60
N LEU A 359 11.92 22.80 -11.01
CA LEU A 359 11.53 24.21 -11.04
C LEU A 359 11.81 24.85 -12.41
N GLU A 360 12.82 24.40 -13.16
CA GLU A 360 13.04 24.80 -14.55
C GLU A 360 11.94 24.26 -15.48
N VAL A 361 11.51 23.01 -15.26
CA VAL A 361 10.45 22.39 -16.06
C VAL A 361 9.05 22.87 -15.66
N PHE A 362 8.85 23.23 -14.39
CA PHE A 362 7.58 23.71 -13.83
C PHE A 362 7.78 25.01 -13.02
N PRO A 363 8.03 26.15 -13.68
CA PRO A 363 8.19 27.41 -12.98
C PRO A 363 6.90 27.76 -12.22
N PRO A 364 7.00 28.22 -10.96
CA PRO A 364 5.83 28.63 -10.20
C PRO A 364 5.14 29.80 -10.92
N THR A 365 3.87 29.61 -11.24
CA THR A 365 3.02 30.66 -11.81
C THR A 365 2.52 31.53 -10.67
N TRP A 366 3.07 32.74 -10.57
CA TRP A 366 2.53 33.82 -9.74
C TRP A 366 1.61 34.71 -10.56
#